data_AF-A0A376MRS0-F1
#
_entry.id   AF-A0A376MRS0-F1
#
_cell.length_a   1.000
_cell.length_b   1.000
_cell.length_c   1.000
_cell.angle_alpha   90.00
_cell.angle_beta   90.00
_cell.angle_gamma   90.00
#
_symmetry.space_group_name_H-M   'P 1'
#
loop_
_entity.id
_entity.type
_entity.pdbx_description
1 polymer ?
#
loop_
_entity_poly.entity_id
_entity_poly.type
_entity_poly.pdbx_seq_one_letter_code
_entity_poly.pdbx_strand_id
1 'polypeptide(L)'
;MDLRDSYARQVKLLMAALPHVAKESCFALKGGTAINLFVQDFPRLSVDIDLAYKSFADRDTDLAAINDALKRITASLNGRPGITAIRQENKADEKAHHCEYR
;
A
#
# COMPACT_ATOMS: atom_id res chain seq x y z
N MET A 1 24.06 -2.97 -8.14
CA MET A 1 23.08 -3.64 -7.25
C MET A 1 22.55 -4.85 -8.00
N ASP A 2 22.54 -6.05 -7.39
CA ASP A 2 21.91 -7.24 -7.99
C ASP A 2 20.38 -7.02 -8.04
N LEU A 3 19.74 -7.29 -9.19
CA LEU A 3 18.29 -7.18 -9.39
C LEU A 3 17.51 -8.01 -8.35
N ARG A 4 18.07 -9.16 -7.93
CA ARG A 4 17.49 -10.01 -6.89
C ARG A 4 17.49 -9.35 -5.52
N ASP A 5 18.52 -8.56 -5.23
CA ASP A 5 18.67 -7.86 -3.96
C ASP A 5 17.70 -6.66 -3.86
N SER A 6 17.48 -5.93 -4.97
CA SER A 6 16.43 -4.90 -5.01
C SER A 6 15.02 -5.49 -4.85
N TYR A 7 14.73 -6.61 -5.51
CA TYR A 7 13.44 -7.28 -5.40
C TYR A 7 13.19 -7.79 -3.98
N ALA A 8 14.19 -8.44 -3.37
CA ALA A 8 14.09 -8.91 -1.99
C ALA A 8 13.81 -7.78 -0.98
N ARG A 9 14.38 -6.59 -1.18
CA ARG A 9 14.07 -5.41 -0.36
C ARG A 9 12.63 -4.93 -0.54
N GLN A 10 12.13 -4.89 -1.78
CA GLN A 10 10.75 -4.49 -2.06
C GLN A 10 9.73 -5.48 -1.45
N VAL A 11 9.99 -6.79 -1.54
CA VAL A 11 9.13 -7.81 -0.91
C VAL A 11 9.16 -7.69 0.61
N LYS A 12 10.34 -7.45 1.22
CA LYS A 12 10.44 -7.19 2.67
C LYS A 12 9.63 -5.96 3.09
N LEU A 13 9.71 -4.88 2.32
CA LEU A 13 8.91 -3.67 2.57
C LEU A 13 7.41 -3.96 2.47
N LEU A 14 6.97 -4.70 1.45
CA LEU A 14 5.57 -5.11 1.29
C LEU A 14 5.09 -5.93 2.49
N MET A 15 5.81 -6.99 2.88
CA MET A 15 5.46 -7.82 4.03
C MET A 15 5.42 -7.02 5.32
N ALA A 16 6.30 -6.04 5.47
CA ALA A 16 6.31 -5.16 6.63
C ALA A 16 5.13 -4.18 6.64
N ALA A 17 4.64 -3.75 5.46
CA ALA A 17 3.56 -2.78 5.32
C ALA A 17 2.16 -3.40 5.40
N LEU A 18 1.96 -4.62 4.90
CA LEU A 18 0.65 -5.29 4.85
C LEU A 18 -0.12 -5.29 6.20
N PRO A 19 0.50 -5.56 7.36
CA PRO A 19 -0.21 -5.53 8.65
C PRO A 19 -0.74 -4.15 9.03
N HIS A 20 -0.14 -3.07 8.52
CA HIS A 20 -0.61 -1.70 8.79
C HIS A 20 -1.82 -1.36 7.91
N VAL A 21 -1.80 -1.82 6.67
CA VAL A 21 -2.93 -1.71 5.73
C VAL A 21 -4.12 -2.55 6.23
N ALA A 22 -3.88 -3.78 6.69
CA ALA A 22 -4.91 -4.71 7.13
C ALA A 22 -5.71 -4.23 8.36
N LYS A 23 -5.20 -3.26 9.12
CA LYS A 23 -5.95 -2.62 10.23
C LYS A 23 -7.13 -1.80 9.73
N GLU A 24 -7.06 -1.30 8.50
CA GLU A 24 -8.13 -0.51 7.89
C GLU A 24 -9.15 -1.43 7.20
N SER A 25 -10.11 -1.92 7.98
CA SER A 25 -11.15 -2.85 7.52
C SER A 25 -12.07 -2.28 6.42
N CYS A 26 -12.03 -0.97 6.17
CA CYS A 26 -12.76 -0.31 5.09
C CYS A 26 -12.18 -0.64 3.69
N PHE A 27 -10.96 -1.16 3.63
CA PHE A 27 -10.35 -1.63 2.40
C PHE A 27 -10.47 -3.16 2.23
N ALA A 28 -10.64 -3.58 0.99
CA ALA A 28 -10.31 -4.92 0.52
C ALA A 28 -9.02 -4.84 -0.28
N LEU A 29 -8.12 -5.80 -0.07
CA LEU A 29 -6.97 -5.98 -0.95
C LEU A 29 -7.49 -6.50 -2.32
N LYS A 30 -7.15 -5.79 -3.40
CA LYS A 30 -7.46 -6.17 -4.78
C LYS A 30 -6.18 -6.53 -5.54
N GLY A 31 -6.34 -7.00 -6.78
CA GLY A 31 -5.29 -6.94 -7.80
C GLY A 31 -4.19 -8.00 -7.73
N GLY A 32 -3.33 -8.00 -8.75
CA GLY A 32 -2.31 -9.01 -9.04
C GLY A 32 -1.28 -9.22 -7.93
N THR A 33 -1.12 -8.28 -6.98
CA THR A 33 -0.23 -8.40 -5.82
C THR A 33 -0.66 -9.50 -4.84
N ALA A 34 -1.96 -9.70 -4.64
CA ALA A 34 -2.47 -10.80 -3.83
C ALA A 34 -2.29 -12.16 -4.52
N ILE A 35 -2.26 -12.21 -5.85
CA ILE A 35 -2.02 -13.42 -6.64
C ILE A 35 -0.51 -13.72 -6.75
N ASN A 36 0.34 -12.70 -6.93
CA ASN A 36 1.78 -12.87 -7.16
C ASN A 36 2.59 -13.24 -5.92
N LEU A 37 2.10 -12.96 -4.71
CA LEU A 37 2.72 -13.47 -3.49
C LEU A 37 2.62 -14.99 -3.34
N PHE A 38 1.71 -15.64 -4.08
CA PHE A 38 1.36 -17.03 -3.82
C PHE A 38 1.31 -17.94 -5.07
N VAL A 39 1.35 -17.42 -6.32
CA VAL A 39 0.98 -18.24 -7.51
C VAL A 39 1.97 -18.26 -8.69
N GLN A 40 2.68 -17.17 -9.08
CA GLN A 40 3.56 -17.19 -10.28
C GLN A 40 4.84 -16.34 -10.19
N ASP A 41 5.91 -16.87 -10.80
CA ASP A 41 7.28 -16.33 -10.79
C ASP A 41 7.53 -15.42 -12.01
N PHE A 42 7.16 -14.14 -11.91
CA PHE A 42 7.37 -13.13 -12.97
C PHE A 42 8.37 -12.05 -12.55
N PRO A 43 9.31 -11.62 -13.43
CA PRO A 43 10.26 -10.57 -13.14
C PRO A 43 9.56 -9.20 -13.22
N ARG A 44 8.97 -8.71 -12.13
CA ARG A 44 8.56 -7.31 -12.00
C ARG A 44 9.43 -6.54 -11.01
N LEU A 45 9.73 -5.30 -11.40
CA LEU A 45 10.60 -4.34 -10.70
C LEU A 45 9.84 -3.36 -9.79
N SER A 46 8.54 -3.55 -9.57
CA SER A 46 7.73 -2.81 -8.57
C SER A 46 6.85 -3.77 -7.79
N VAL A 47 6.54 -3.39 -6.55
CA VAL A 47 5.65 -4.14 -5.65
C VAL A 47 4.56 -3.18 -5.16
N ASP A 48 3.39 -3.25 -5.79
CA ASP A 48 2.27 -2.33 -5.56
C ASP A 48 1.21 -2.94 -4.63
N ILE A 49 0.47 -2.15 -3.84
CA ILE A 49 -0.66 -2.65 -3.03
C ILE A 49 -1.95 -2.02 -3.56
N ASP A 50 -2.76 -2.80 -4.26
CA ASP A 50 -4.06 -2.33 -4.75
C ASP A 50 -5.13 -2.48 -3.67
N LEU A 51 -5.78 -1.38 -3.31
CA LEU A 51 -6.85 -1.35 -2.31
C LEU A 51 -8.17 -0.93 -2.92
N ALA A 52 -9.24 -1.49 -2.38
CA ALA A 52 -10.59 -1.18 -2.74
C ALA A 52 -11.41 -0.79 -1.56
N TYR A 53 -12.04 0.37 -1.67
CA TYR A 53 -12.96 0.82 -0.66
C TYR A 53 -14.30 0.05 -0.76
N LYS A 54 -14.84 -0.38 0.39
CA LYS A 54 -16.01 -1.27 0.46
C LYS A 54 -17.34 -0.56 0.82
N SER A 55 -17.38 0.76 0.78
CA SER A 55 -18.56 1.54 1.23
C SER A 55 -19.59 1.76 0.11
N PHE A 56 -20.80 2.14 0.52
CA PHE A 56 -21.95 2.48 -0.33
C PHE A 56 -22.52 3.87 0.02
N ALA A 57 -21.72 4.77 0.61
CA ALA A 57 -22.19 6.12 0.94
C ALA A 57 -22.06 7.05 -0.28
N ASP A 58 -22.34 8.34 -0.09
CA ASP A 58 -22.07 9.33 -1.13
C ASP A 58 -20.56 9.52 -1.35
N ARG A 59 -20.22 10.04 -2.54
CA ARG A 59 -18.84 10.19 -3.00
C ARG A 59 -17.98 11.01 -2.03
N ASP A 60 -18.49 12.11 -1.50
CA ASP A 60 -17.68 13.04 -0.70
C ASP A 60 -17.38 12.45 0.68
N THR A 61 -18.38 11.82 1.29
CA THR A 61 -18.22 11.06 2.54
C THR A 61 -17.20 9.94 2.37
N ASP A 62 -17.30 9.15 1.30
CA ASP A 62 -16.39 8.04 1.05
C ASP A 62 -14.96 8.54 0.76
N LEU A 63 -14.78 9.61 -0.01
CA LEU A 63 -13.47 10.20 -0.27
C LEU A 63 -12.78 10.74 0.99
N ALA A 64 -13.55 11.35 1.90
CA ALA A 64 -13.06 11.80 3.19
C ALA A 64 -12.61 10.63 4.07
N ALA A 65 -13.43 9.58 4.15
CA ALA A 65 -13.10 8.37 4.92
C ALA A 65 -11.87 7.63 4.36
N ILE A 66 -11.76 7.51 3.03
CA ILE A 66 -10.55 6.99 2.37
C ILE A 66 -9.32 7.81 2.75
N ASN A 67 -9.42 9.15 2.69
CA ASN A 67 -8.31 10.03 3.06
C ASN A 67 -7.84 9.80 4.50
N ASP A 68 -8.77 9.68 5.43
CA ASP A 68 -8.43 9.49 6.84
C ASP A 68 -7.84 8.11 7.12
N ALA A 69 -8.35 7.06 6.46
CA ALA A 69 -7.74 5.73 6.52
C ALA A 69 -6.30 5.73 5.99
N LEU A 70 -6.06 6.39 4.85
CA LEU A 70 -4.73 6.54 4.27
C LEU A 70 -3.77 7.33 5.18
N LYS A 71 -4.24 8.36 5.88
CA LYS A 71 -3.45 9.08 6.90
C LYS A 71 -3.05 8.16 8.06
N ARG A 72 -3.99 7.35 8.57
CA ARG A 72 -3.72 6.39 9.66
C ARG A 72 -2.70 5.33 9.25
N ILE A 73 -2.81 4.79 8.03
CA ILE A 73 -1.82 3.85 7.48
C ILE A 73 -0.43 4.51 7.44
N THR A 74 -0.34 5.73 6.88
CA THR A 74 0.93 6.47 6.78
C THR A 74 1.56 6.71 8.15
N ALA A 75 0.78 7.17 9.12
CA ALA A 75 1.24 7.39 10.48
C ALA A 75 1.70 6.07 11.15
N SER A 76 0.96 4.98 10.93
CA SER A 76 1.31 3.68 11.49
C SER A 76 2.60 3.11 10.89
N LEU A 77 2.84 3.32 9.59
CA LEU A 77 4.09 2.91 8.92
C LEU A 77 5.28 3.73 9.42
N ASN A 78 5.13 5.05 9.55
CA ASN A 78 6.20 5.93 10.05
C ASN A 78 6.54 5.73 11.54
N GLY A 79 5.66 5.07 12.30
CA GLY A 79 5.95 4.64 13.66
C GLY A 79 6.89 3.43 13.74
N ARG A 80 7.19 2.77 12.62
CA ARG A 80 8.07 1.60 12.56
C ARG A 80 9.49 2.00 12.13
N PRO A 81 10.53 1.67 12.91
CA PRO A 81 11.91 1.91 12.51
C PRO A 81 12.26 1.24 11.18
N GLY A 82 12.97 1.97 10.31
CA GLY A 82 13.43 1.46 9.01
C GLY A 82 12.44 1.60 7.85
N ILE A 83 11.26 2.19 8.08
CA ILE A 83 10.27 2.46 7.03
C ILE A 83 9.94 3.95 7.02
N THR A 84 9.92 4.54 5.83
CA THR A 84 9.38 5.88 5.60
C THR A 84 8.24 5.79 4.58
N ALA A 85 7.07 6.27 4.98
CA ALA A 85 5.89 6.37 4.14
C ALA A 85 5.54 7.83 3.90
N ILE A 86 5.39 8.20 2.62
CA ILE A 86 4.98 9.54 2.21
C ILE A 86 3.65 9.42 1.48
N ARG A 87 2.67 10.20 1.94
CA ARG A 87 1.40 10.33 1.22
C ARG A 87 1.59 11.25 0.02
N GLN A 88 1.30 10.76 -1.17
CA GLN A 88 1.22 11.61 -2.35
C GLN A 88 -0.22 12.05 -2.55
N GLU A 89 -0.43 13.35 -2.61
CA GLU A 89 -1.70 13.93 -3.01
C GLU A 89 -1.73 13.98 -4.53
N ASN A 90 -2.23 12.93 -5.16
CA ASN A 90 -2.58 12.98 -6.57
C ASN A 90 -3.97 13.61 -6.73
N LYS A 91 -4.26 14.17 -7.92
CA LYS A 91 -5.53 14.85 -8.26
C LYS A 91 -6.73 14.04 -7.78
N ALA A 92 -7.83 14.74 -7.46
CA ALA A 92 -9.05 14.30 -6.73
C ALA A 92 -9.58 12.86 -6.90
N ASP A 93 -9.16 12.13 -7.94
CA ASP A 93 -9.61 10.78 -8.30
C ASP A 93 -8.50 9.70 -8.26
N GLU A 94 -7.24 10.04 -7.97
CA GLU A 94 -6.13 9.10 -7.75
C GLU A 94 -5.40 9.43 -6.45
N LYS A 95 -5.11 8.41 -5.63
CA LYS A 95 -4.29 8.56 -4.42
C LYS A 95 -3.26 7.43 -4.40
N ALA A 96 -1.99 7.79 -4.47
CA ALA A 96 -0.87 6.86 -4.40
C ALA A 96 -0.06 7.11 -3.12
N HIS A 97 0.53 6.06 -2.57
CA HIS A 97 1.50 6.16 -1.48
C HIS A 97 2.83 5.62 -1.96
N HIS A 98 3.88 6.43 -1.84
CA HIS A 98 5.25 6.01 -2.13
C HIS A 98 5.94 5.67 -0.80
N CYS A 99 6.48 4.45 -0.71
CA CYS A 99 7.21 3.99 0.47
C CYS A 99 8.61 3.54 0.05
N GLU A 100 9.61 3.90 0.85
CA GLU A 100 11.00 3.48 0.63
C GLU A 100 11.57 2.80 1.89
N TYR A 101 12.35 1.74 1.66
CA TYR A 101 13.08 1.00 2.69
C TYR A 101 14.55 1.42 2.62
N ARG A 102 15.12 1.86 3.75
CA ARG A 102 16.55 2.20 3.87
C ARG A 102 17.39 0.96 4.15
#